data_AF-A0A7T1IBY0-F1
#
_entry.id   AF-A0A7T1IBY0-F1
#
_cell.length_a   1.000
_cell.length_b   1.000
_cell.length_c   1.000
_cell.angle_alpha   90.00
_cell.angle_beta   90.00
_cell.angle_gamma   90.00
#
_symmetry.space_group_name_H-M   'P 1'
#
loop_
_entity.id
_entity.type
_entity.pdbx_description
1 polymer ?
#
loop_
_entity_poly.entity_id
_entity_poly.type
_entity_poly.pdbx_seq_one_letter_code
_entity_poly.pdbx_strand_id
1 'polypeptide(L)' 'MAQLLVRQLDGVVKEALRRRARRHGRSMEEEARLILAQAVTRAC' A
#
# COMPACT_ATOMS: atom_id res chain seq x y z
N MET A 1 1.54 17.06 -4.73
CA MET A 1 1.98 15.73 -5.17
C MET A 1 3.17 15.35 -4.31
N ALA A 2 3.12 14.20 -3.65
CA ALA A 2 4.24 13.69 -2.85
C ALA A 2 4.54 12.27 -3.31
N GLN A 3 5.80 11.96 -3.54
CA GLN A 3 6.25 10.63 -3.97
C GLN A 3 7.05 10.00 -2.85
N LEU A 4 6.72 8.75 -2.49
CA LEU A 4 7.48 7.95 -1.53
C LEU A 4 8.06 6.75 -2.29
N LEU A 5 9.39 6.66 -2.35
CA LEU A 5 10.09 5.52 -2.93
C LEU A 5 10.42 4.52 -1.82
N VAL A 6 9.71 3.40 -1.78
CA VAL A 6 10.02 2.29 -0.87
C VAL A 6 11.07 1.40 -1.53
N ARG A 7 12.32 1.49 -1.07
CA ARG A 7 13.43 0.64 -1.51
C ARG A 7 13.51 -0.61 -0.64
N GLN A 8 13.92 -1.73 -1.23
CA GLN A 8 14.05 -3.03 -0.53
C GLN A 8 12.72 -3.51 0.09
N LEU A 9 11.61 -3.31 -0.62
CA LEU A 9 10.32 -3.85 -0.19
C LEU A 9 10.37 -5.38 -0.24
N ASP A 10 10.03 -6.02 0.89
CA ASP A 10 9.93 -7.47 0.99
C ASP A 10 9.00 -8.04 -0.09
N GLY A 11 9.44 -9.10 -0.77
CA GLY A 11 8.68 -9.73 -1.85
C GLY A 11 7.32 -10.25 -1.37
N VAL A 12 7.26 -10.72 -0.13
CA VAL A 12 6.01 -11.16 0.53
C VAL A 12 5.03 -10.00 0.68
N VAL A 13 5.52 -8.82 1.07
CA VAL A 13 4.70 -7.61 1.23
C VAL A 13 4.20 -7.11 -0.12
N LYS A 14 5.06 -7.16 -1.15
CA LYS A 14 4.68 -6.83 -2.53
C LYS A 14 3.52 -7.69 -3.04
N GLU A 15 3.61 -9.01 -2.85
CA GLU A 15 2.57 -9.94 -3.28
C GLU A 15 1.28 -9.79 -2.46
N ALA A 16 1.39 -9.53 -1.16
CA ALA A 16 0.24 -9.23 -0.32
C ALA A 16 -0.49 -7.95 -0.76
N LEU A 17 0.25 -6.87 -1.07
CA LEU A 17 -0.28 -5.63 -1.61
C LEU A 17 -0.99 -5.87 -2.94
N ARG A 18 -0.37 -6.63 -3.85
CA ARG A 18 -0.96 -6.97 -5.16
C ARG A 18 -2.27 -7.76 -5.01
N ARG A 19 -2.31 -8.74 -4.11
CA ARG A 19 -3.54 -9.51 -3.83
C ARG A 19 -4.63 -8.63 -3.23
N ARG A 20 -4.30 -7.74 -2.29
CA ARG A 20 -5.26 -6.79 -1.70
C ARG A 20 -5.82 -5.83 -2.73
N ALA A 21 -4.95 -5.21 -3.53
CA ALA A 21 -5.35 -4.28 -4.58
C ALA A 21 -6.34 -4.93 -5.57
N ARG A 22 -6.06 -6.17 -6.00
CA ARG A 22 -6.99 -6.95 -6.83
C ARG A 22 -8.33 -7.21 -6.15
N ARG A 23 -8.33 -7.60 -4.87
CA ARG A 23 -9.58 -7.83 -4.11
C ARG A 23 -10.43 -6.56 -3.98
N HIS A 24 -9.79 -5.40 -3.86
CA HIS A 24 -10.46 -4.12 -3.70
C HIS A 24 -10.79 -3.44 -5.04
N GLY A 25 -10.36 -4.02 -6.18
CA GLY A 25 -10.59 -3.46 -7.50
C GLY A 25 -9.81 -2.17 -7.78
N ARG A 26 -8.66 -1.98 -7.14
CA ARG A 26 -7.85 -0.75 -7.26
C ARG A 26 -6.42 -1.06 -7.70
N SER A 27 -5.72 -0.03 -8.15
CA SER A 27 -4.29 -0.09 -8.46
C SER A 27 -3.47 -0.38 -7.20
N MET A 28 -2.33 -1.05 -7.38
CA MET A 28 -1.41 -1.36 -6.28
C MET A 28 -0.95 -0.11 -5.52
N GLU A 29 -0.70 0.99 -6.24
CA GLU A 29 -0.34 2.28 -5.62
C GLU A 29 -1.47 2.83 -4.75
N GLU A 30 -2.71 2.72 -5.22
CA GLU A 30 -3.86 3.23 -4.48
C GLU A 30 -4.11 2.42 -3.20
N GLU A 31 -4.01 1.09 -3.28
CA GLU A 31 -4.07 0.23 -2.10
C GLU A 31 -2.95 0.55 -1.11
N ALA A 32 -1.72 0.74 -1.58
CA ALA A 32 -0.59 1.13 -0.72
C ALA A 32 -0.84 2.48 -0.04
N ARG A 33 -1.39 3.47 -0.78
CA ARG A 33 -1.75 4.78 -0.24
C ARG A 33 -2.81 4.67 0.85
N LEU A 34 -3.86 3.87 0.64
CA LEU A 34 -4.92 3.68 1.63
C LEU A 34 -4.40 2.98 2.88
N ILE A 35 -3.55 1.96 2.73
CA ILE A 35 -2.94 1.25 3.87
C ILE A 35 -2.08 2.23 4.68
N LEU A 36 -1.23 3.01 4.02
CA LEU A 36 -0.41 4.01 4.69
C LEU A 36 -1.28 5.05 5.38
N ALA A 37 -2.30 5.58 4.70
CA ALA A 37 -3.24 6.55 5.26
C ALA A 37 -3.94 5.99 6.50
N GLN A 38 -4.50 4.79 6.43
CA GLN A 38 -5.15 4.12 7.56
C GLN A 38 -4.18 3.86 8.72
N ALA A 39 -2.95 3.44 8.43
CA ALA A 39 -1.95 3.15 9.44
C ALA A 39 -1.54 4.43 10.21
N VAL A 40 -1.41 5.56 9.53
CA VAL A 40 -1.04 6.84 10.16
C VAL A 40 -2.23 7.58 10.78
N THR A 41 -3.46 7.44 10.24
CA THR A 41 -4.65 8.10 10.79
C THR A 41 -5.29 7.35 11.95
N ARG A 42 -5.17 6.01 12.03
CA ARG A 42 -5.63 5.24 13.20
C ARG A 42 -4.71 5.37 14.42
N ALA A 43 -3.62 6.12 14.32
CA ALA A 43 -2.69 6.38 15.42
C ALA A 43 -3.10 7.57 16.31
N CYS A 44 -4.30 8.13 16.10
CA CYS A 44 -4.89 9.17 16.94
C CYS A 44 -6.08 8.63 17.75
#